data_AF-A0AAV5U2P0-F1
#
_entry.id   AF-A0AAV5U2P0-F1
#
_cell.length_a   1.000
_cell.length_b   1.000
_cell.length_c   1.000
_cell.angle_alpha   90.00
_cell.angle_beta   90.00
_cell.angle_gamma   90.00
#
_symmetry.space_group_name_H-M   'P 1'
#
loop_
_entity.id
_entity.type
_entity.pdbx_description
1 polymer ?
#
loop_
_entity_poly.entity_id
_entity_poly.type
_entity_poly.pdbx_seq_one_letter_code
_entity_poly.pdbx_strand_id
1 'polypeptide(L)'
;YDVLADIKLRPDERIVRVLSEEEKEEKEQSNEPLAIILSEFIDNYCDEETNVGRFQIFKGQFGLYPIIDQSMKENEGLARASFVLYEWGKHIGGMRNNDRFDETHLVGLFIQFGLGEVMIRGTRRRYIQRPSGEIRHHLKKGEHLLKFIDYLSSRDFRTRSTLSFGDIIPCVLMRGEWKNFAELTIPAYLSLVTTYQLMEKEAETETRRSAALLKEFEPRKMELPCQLM
;
A
#
# COMPACT_ATOMS: atom_id res chain seq x y z
N TYR A 1 45.07 13.45 -17.39
CA TYR A 1 44.24 13.79 -16.21
C TYR A 1 42.97 12.94 -16.25
N ASP A 2 43.10 11.61 -16.19
CA ASP A 2 41.96 10.67 -16.22
C ASP A 2 42.38 9.34 -15.57
N VAL A 3 42.71 9.38 -14.28
CA VAL A 3 43.00 8.16 -13.48
C VAL A 3 42.35 8.21 -12.09
N LEU A 4 41.53 9.24 -11.78
CA LEU A 4 40.98 9.42 -10.42
C LEU A 4 39.45 9.24 -10.31
N ALA A 5 38.75 8.88 -11.37
CA ALA A 5 37.29 8.69 -11.32
C ALA A 5 36.82 7.27 -10.94
N ASP A 6 37.73 6.29 -10.86
CA ASP A 6 37.35 4.87 -10.77
C ASP A 6 37.72 4.16 -9.46
N ILE A 7 38.09 4.91 -8.41
CA ILE A 7 38.19 4.34 -7.07
C ILE A 7 36.80 4.37 -6.41
N LYS A 8 35.87 3.56 -6.92
CA LYS A 8 34.76 3.08 -6.10
C LYS A 8 35.35 2.05 -5.14
N LEU A 9 35.75 2.51 -3.96
CA LEU A 9 36.04 1.67 -2.79
C LEU A 9 34.90 0.66 -2.65
N ARG A 10 35.19 -0.62 -2.91
CA ARG A 10 34.29 -1.69 -2.52
C ARG A 10 34.17 -1.64 -1.00
N PRO A 11 32.96 -1.58 -0.42
CA PRO A 11 32.81 -1.63 1.03
C PRO A 11 33.41 -2.96 1.51
N ASP A 12 34.39 -2.85 2.41
CA ASP A 12 35.02 -3.99 3.07
C ASP A 12 33.97 -4.61 4.02
N GLU A 13 33.60 -5.87 3.80
CA GLU A 13 32.60 -6.61 4.58
C GLU A 13 32.97 -6.73 6.07
N ARG A 14 34.22 -6.39 6.43
CA ARG A 14 34.71 -6.37 7.82
C ARG A 14 34.44 -5.07 8.56
N ILE A 15 34.06 -4.01 7.86
CA ILE A 15 33.73 -2.71 8.47
C ILE A 15 32.21 -2.63 8.63
N VAL A 16 31.71 -3.19 9.74
CA VAL A 16 30.36 -2.86 10.19
C VAL A 16 30.38 -1.41 10.66
N ARG A 17 30.04 -0.47 9.77
CA ARG A 17 29.67 0.88 10.21
C ARG A 17 28.45 0.72 11.10
N VAL A 18 28.65 0.81 12.41
CA VAL A 18 27.57 0.97 13.37
C VAL A 18 27.01 2.37 13.11
N LEU A 19 25.99 2.43 12.25
CA LEU A 19 25.20 3.64 12.04
C LEU A 19 24.61 4.02 13.40
N SER A 20 24.61 5.31 13.74
CA SER A 20 23.85 5.77 14.91
C SER A 20 22.37 5.43 14.72
N GLU A 21 21.62 5.28 15.81
CA GLU A 21 20.16 5.03 15.71
C GLU A 21 19.47 6.13 14.87
N GLU A 22 19.92 7.38 14.98
CA GLU A 22 19.47 8.50 14.15
C GLU A 22 19.76 8.29 12.64
N GLU A 23 20.95 7.81 12.27
CA GLU A 23 21.31 7.51 10.87
C GLU A 23 20.56 6.27 10.32
N LYS A 24 20.14 5.35 11.20
CA LYS A 24 19.27 4.22 10.83
C LYS A 24 17.84 4.70 10.60
N GLU A 25 17.32 5.54 11.49
CA GLU A 25 16.00 6.15 11.38
C GLU A 25 15.88 7.02 10.12
N GLU A 26 16.88 7.86 9.80
CA GLU A 26 16.90 8.67 8.57
C GLU A 26 16.91 7.83 7.29
N LYS A 27 17.62 6.70 7.26
CA LYS A 27 17.58 5.75 6.12
C LYS A 27 16.27 4.96 6.04
N GLU A 28 15.61 4.78 7.17
CA GLU A 28 14.32 4.12 7.28
C GLU A 28 13.13 5.06 7.03
N GLN A 29 13.34 6.37 6.91
CA GLN A 29 12.33 7.28 6.38
C GLN A 29 12.23 7.17 4.85
N SER A 30 11.05 7.47 4.32
CA SER A 30 10.84 7.49 2.87
C SER A 30 11.40 8.80 2.31
N ASN A 31 12.04 8.72 1.14
CA ASN A 31 12.48 9.92 0.41
C ASN A 31 11.42 10.42 -0.59
N GLU A 32 10.27 9.74 -0.68
CA GLU A 32 9.18 10.10 -1.58
C GLU A 32 8.20 11.04 -0.88
N PRO A 33 7.99 12.28 -1.38
CA PRO A 33 7.15 13.28 -0.69
C PRO A 33 5.72 12.78 -0.40
N LEU A 34 5.11 12.07 -1.35
CA LEU A 34 3.77 11.50 -1.18
C LEU A 34 3.75 10.42 -0.08
N ALA A 35 4.80 9.61 0.04
CA ALA A 35 4.89 8.59 1.08
C ALA A 35 5.08 9.18 2.49
N ILE A 36 5.77 10.32 2.60
CA ILE A 36 5.91 11.07 3.85
C ILE A 36 4.54 11.63 4.27
N ILE A 37 3.88 12.38 3.37
CA ILE A 37 2.54 12.95 3.62
C ILE A 37 1.54 11.85 4.00
N LEU A 38 1.58 10.71 3.30
CA LEU A 38 0.71 9.60 3.60
C LEU A 38 1.03 8.95 4.95
N SER A 39 2.30 8.91 5.35
CA SER A 39 2.69 8.40 6.68
C SER A 39 2.15 9.31 7.79
N GLU A 40 2.27 10.63 7.64
CA GLU A 40 1.70 11.60 8.59
C GLU A 40 0.17 11.50 8.65
N PHE A 41 -0.49 11.40 7.49
CA PHE A 41 -1.93 11.18 7.40
C PHE A 41 -2.35 9.91 8.15
N ILE A 42 -1.63 8.80 7.98
CA ILE A 42 -1.94 7.54 8.65
C ILE A 42 -1.87 7.70 10.17
N ASP A 43 -0.86 8.39 10.70
CA ASP A 43 -0.74 8.62 12.13
C ASP A 43 -1.88 9.47 12.65
N ASN A 44 -2.09 10.64 12.04
CA ASN A 44 -3.15 11.57 12.42
C ASN A 44 -4.53 10.90 12.38
N TYR A 45 -4.82 10.14 11.32
CA TYR A 45 -6.10 9.45 11.18
C TYR A 45 -6.32 8.41 12.28
N CYS A 46 -5.28 7.69 12.72
CA CYS A 46 -5.41 6.69 13.78
C CYS A 46 -5.50 7.30 15.18
N ASP A 47 -4.88 8.47 15.38
CA ASP A 47 -4.83 9.17 16.67
C ASP A 47 -6.04 10.12 16.88
N GLU A 48 -6.83 10.40 15.84
CA GLU A 48 -8.10 11.11 15.94
C GLU A 48 -9.09 10.41 16.89
N GLU A 49 -9.66 11.13 17.85
CA GLU A 49 -10.54 10.58 18.90
C GLU A 49 -11.71 9.73 18.35
N THR A 50 -12.26 10.12 17.20
CA THR A 50 -13.35 9.43 16.50
C THR A 50 -12.93 8.06 15.93
N ASN A 51 -11.63 7.86 15.71
CA ASN A 51 -11.06 6.71 15.02
C ASN A 51 -10.33 5.77 15.98
N VAL A 52 -9.79 6.29 17.11
CA VAL A 52 -9.05 5.49 18.11
C VAL A 52 -9.84 4.26 18.53
N GLY A 53 -11.13 4.40 18.86
CA GLY A 53 -11.97 3.26 19.26
C GLY A 53 -12.11 2.22 18.15
N ARG A 54 -12.30 2.66 16.90
CA ARG A 54 -12.42 1.78 15.73
C ARG A 54 -11.10 1.09 15.42
N PHE A 55 -9.98 1.79 15.58
CA PHE A 55 -8.64 1.23 15.42
C PHE A 55 -8.36 0.12 16.43
N GLN A 56 -8.75 0.28 17.69
CA GLN A 56 -8.58 -0.78 18.69
C GLN A 56 -9.44 -2.01 18.40
N ILE A 57 -10.70 -1.81 17.96
CA ILE A 57 -11.57 -2.90 17.52
C ILE A 57 -10.96 -3.63 16.32
N PHE A 58 -10.47 -2.88 15.34
CA PHE A 58 -9.78 -3.41 14.16
C PHE A 58 -8.59 -4.29 14.53
N LYS A 59 -7.75 -3.87 15.49
CA LYS A 59 -6.61 -4.69 15.94
C LYS A 59 -7.05 -6.03 16.53
N GLY A 60 -8.20 -6.09 17.19
CA GLY A 60 -8.72 -7.29 17.84
C GLY A 60 -9.37 -8.31 16.89
N GLN A 61 -9.74 -7.93 15.66
CA GLN A 61 -10.59 -8.77 14.81
C GLN A 61 -9.86 -9.93 14.10
N PHE A 62 -8.52 -9.93 14.10
CA PHE A 62 -7.72 -10.89 13.33
C PHE A 62 -7.17 -12.07 14.15
N GLY A 63 -7.67 -12.30 15.37
CA GLY A 63 -7.17 -13.37 16.24
C GLY A 63 -7.25 -14.79 15.66
N LEU A 64 -8.07 -15.01 14.63
CA LEU A 64 -8.15 -16.29 13.89
C LEU A 64 -7.04 -16.47 12.83
N TYR A 65 -6.26 -15.43 12.55
CA TYR A 65 -5.23 -15.41 11.51
C TYR A 65 -3.87 -15.03 12.14
N PRO A 66 -3.11 -16.01 12.67
CA PRO A 66 -1.95 -15.75 13.51
C PRO A 66 -0.88 -14.88 12.85
N ILE A 67 -0.65 -15.04 11.54
CA ILE A 67 0.35 -14.25 10.83
C ILE A 67 -0.08 -12.79 10.72
N ILE A 68 -1.36 -12.52 10.45
CA ILE A 68 -1.91 -11.16 10.37
C ILE A 68 -1.85 -10.52 11.76
N ASP A 69 -2.44 -11.18 12.75
CA ASP A 69 -2.51 -10.71 14.14
C ASP A 69 -1.13 -10.40 14.71
N GLN A 70 -0.19 -11.34 14.59
CA GLN A 70 1.16 -11.17 15.10
C GLN A 70 1.92 -10.08 14.35
N SER A 71 1.77 -9.97 13.02
CA SER A 71 2.41 -8.89 12.25
C SER A 71 1.93 -7.51 12.70
N MET A 72 0.64 -7.35 13.01
CA MET A 72 0.11 -6.06 13.49
C MET A 72 0.45 -5.77 14.96
N LYS A 73 0.61 -6.81 15.80
CA LYS A 73 1.04 -6.64 17.19
C LYS A 73 2.50 -6.24 17.30
N GLU A 74 3.35 -6.86 16.51
CA GLU A 74 4.78 -6.55 16.46
C GLU A 74 5.06 -5.20 15.83
N ASN A 75 4.18 -4.73 14.95
CA ASN A 75 4.46 -3.57 14.12
C ASN A 75 3.26 -2.61 14.10
N GLU A 76 3.35 -1.56 14.92
CA GLU A 76 2.29 -0.56 15.04
C GLU A 76 2.08 0.23 13.74
N GLY A 77 3.15 0.60 13.03
CA GLY A 77 3.04 1.33 11.77
C GLY A 77 2.31 0.52 10.68
N LEU A 78 2.53 -0.80 10.65
CA LEU A 78 1.79 -1.73 9.79
C LEU A 78 0.32 -1.84 10.22
N ALA A 79 0.04 -1.92 11.53
CA ALA A 79 -1.33 -1.96 12.03
C ALA A 79 -2.10 -0.69 11.63
N ARG A 80 -1.50 0.50 11.82
CA ARG A 80 -2.07 1.80 11.43
C ARG A 80 -2.33 1.87 9.92
N ALA A 81 -1.35 1.50 9.09
CA ALA A 81 -1.53 1.45 7.64
C ALA A 81 -2.63 0.47 7.20
N SER A 82 -2.71 -0.69 7.86
CA SER A 82 -3.73 -1.70 7.58
C SER A 82 -5.13 -1.22 7.96
N PHE A 83 -5.26 -0.47 9.05
CA PHE A 83 -6.53 0.13 9.46
C PHE A 83 -6.99 1.21 8.47
N VAL A 84 -6.08 2.08 8.06
CA VAL A 84 -6.38 3.09 7.05
C VAL A 84 -6.77 2.46 5.71
N LEU A 85 -6.08 1.39 5.30
CA LEU A 85 -6.44 0.60 4.12
C LEU A 85 -7.83 -0.05 4.25
N TYR A 86 -8.14 -0.58 5.42
CA TYR A 86 -9.44 -1.17 5.76
C TYR A 86 -10.58 -0.15 5.61
N GLU A 87 -10.42 1.04 6.19
CA GLU A 87 -11.39 2.13 6.08
C GLU A 87 -11.48 2.64 4.63
N TRP A 88 -10.36 2.75 3.94
CA TRP A 88 -10.32 3.19 2.54
C TRP A 88 -11.07 2.22 1.62
N GLY A 89 -10.88 0.93 1.82
CA GLY A 89 -11.56 -0.13 1.09
C GLY A 89 -13.09 -0.05 1.18
N LYS A 90 -13.60 0.26 2.38
CA LYS A 90 -15.03 0.51 2.60
C LYS A 90 -15.51 1.75 1.87
N HIS A 91 -14.75 2.83 1.95
CA HIS A 91 -15.10 4.12 1.36
C HIS A 91 -15.21 4.06 -0.18
N ILE A 92 -14.34 3.31 -0.86
CA ILE A 92 -14.42 3.17 -2.32
C ILE A 92 -15.61 2.31 -2.78
N GLY A 93 -16.32 1.64 -1.87
CA GLY A 93 -17.62 1.01 -2.13
C GLY A 93 -17.56 -0.33 -2.84
N GLY A 94 -16.38 -0.95 -2.93
CA GLY A 94 -16.14 -2.24 -3.58
C GLY A 94 -16.15 -3.45 -2.65
N MET A 95 -16.42 -3.25 -1.36
CA MET A 95 -16.52 -4.29 -0.34
C MET A 95 -17.80 -4.06 0.45
N ARG A 96 -18.89 -4.73 0.05
CA ARG A 96 -20.16 -4.72 0.80
C ARG A 96 -20.21 -5.94 1.73
N ASN A 97 -20.98 -5.82 2.81
CA ASN A 97 -21.27 -6.96 3.68
C ASN A 97 -21.81 -8.14 2.84
N ASN A 98 -21.14 -9.30 2.93
CA ASN A 98 -21.34 -10.54 2.15
C ASN A 98 -20.72 -10.61 0.73
N ASP A 99 -19.88 -9.66 0.33
CA ASP A 99 -19.05 -9.88 -0.85
C ASP A 99 -18.02 -10.98 -0.58
N ARG A 100 -17.71 -11.77 -1.61
CA ARG A 100 -16.75 -12.87 -1.51
C ARG A 100 -15.31 -12.38 -1.32
N PHE A 101 -15.03 -11.12 -1.65
CA PHE A 101 -13.80 -10.42 -1.33
C PHE A 101 -14.17 -9.30 -0.34
N ASP A 102 -13.66 -9.40 0.88
CA ASP A 102 -13.98 -8.50 1.99
C ASP A 102 -12.71 -7.84 2.55
N GLU A 103 -12.87 -7.04 3.61
CA GLU A 103 -11.78 -6.28 4.19
C GLU A 103 -10.71 -7.16 4.86
N THR A 104 -11.09 -8.35 5.33
CA THR A 104 -10.13 -9.33 5.87
C THR A 104 -9.20 -9.80 4.75
N HIS A 105 -9.75 -10.06 3.57
CA HIS A 105 -8.96 -10.43 2.40
C HIS A 105 -8.10 -9.28 1.91
N LEU A 106 -8.58 -8.03 1.95
CA LEU A 106 -7.76 -6.87 1.59
C LEU A 106 -6.55 -6.72 2.52
N VAL A 107 -6.75 -6.80 3.84
CA VAL A 107 -5.67 -6.72 4.82
C VAL A 107 -4.71 -7.91 4.69
N GLY A 108 -5.25 -9.13 4.52
CA GLY A 108 -4.44 -10.31 4.26
C GLY A 108 -3.58 -10.15 3.01
N LEU A 109 -4.13 -9.61 1.93
CA LEU A 109 -3.41 -9.36 0.68
C LEU A 109 -2.32 -8.30 0.87
N PHE A 110 -2.56 -7.28 1.68
CA PHE A 110 -1.56 -6.26 1.99
C PHE A 110 -0.36 -6.84 2.73
N ILE A 111 -0.60 -7.69 3.73
CA ILE A 111 0.47 -8.38 4.45
C ILE A 111 1.20 -9.35 3.51
N GLN A 112 0.48 -10.10 2.67
CA GLN A 112 1.08 -11.02 1.68
C GLN A 112 1.97 -10.29 0.68
N PHE A 113 1.50 -9.13 0.20
CA PHE A 113 2.26 -8.24 -0.65
C PHE A 113 3.53 -7.78 0.06
N GLY A 114 3.39 -7.32 1.30
CA GLY A 114 4.50 -6.85 2.11
C GLY A 114 5.53 -7.94 2.41
N LEU A 115 5.12 -9.18 2.66
CA LEU A 115 6.02 -10.32 2.91
C LEU A 115 6.78 -10.78 1.64
N GLY A 116 6.39 -10.29 0.47
CA GLY A 116 6.93 -10.68 -0.82
C GLY A 116 6.42 -12.03 -1.31
N GLU A 117 5.25 -12.46 -0.83
CA GLU A 117 4.58 -13.71 -1.23
C GLU A 117 3.77 -13.52 -2.53
N VAL A 118 3.56 -12.26 -2.91
CA VAL A 118 2.92 -11.86 -4.17
C VAL A 118 3.98 -11.58 -5.24
N MET A 119 3.87 -12.24 -6.39
CA MET A 119 4.67 -11.92 -7.58
C MET A 119 4.19 -10.62 -8.25
N ILE A 120 5.07 -9.65 -8.42
CA ILE A 120 4.78 -8.35 -9.04
C ILE A 120 5.77 -8.17 -10.19
N ARG A 121 5.28 -8.03 -11.43
CA ARG A 121 6.12 -7.89 -12.64
C ARG A 121 7.26 -8.93 -12.72
N GLY A 122 6.97 -10.17 -12.33
CA GLY A 122 7.94 -11.28 -12.32
C GLY A 122 8.96 -11.28 -11.17
N THR A 123 8.85 -10.36 -10.21
CA THR A 123 9.74 -10.29 -9.04
C THR A 123 8.97 -10.40 -7.74
N ARG A 124 9.60 -11.03 -6.73
CA ARG A 124 9.13 -10.99 -5.33
C ARG A 124 9.92 -9.92 -4.60
N ARG A 125 9.23 -8.93 -4.05
CA ARG A 125 9.84 -7.86 -3.27
C ARG A 125 9.28 -7.91 -1.86
N ARG A 126 10.16 -7.98 -0.87
CA ARG A 126 9.80 -7.98 0.55
C ARG A 126 9.93 -6.56 1.09
N TYR A 127 8.87 -6.07 1.70
CA TYR A 127 8.74 -4.76 2.32
C TYR A 127 8.58 -4.85 3.84
N ILE A 128 8.01 -5.94 4.33
CA ILE A 128 7.91 -6.27 5.77
C ILE A 128 8.54 -7.62 6.06
N GLN A 129 9.01 -7.79 7.29
CA GLN A 129 9.55 -9.06 7.77
C GLN A 129 8.42 -9.96 8.27
N ARG A 130 8.63 -11.28 8.23
CA ARG A 130 7.71 -12.21 8.90
C ARG A 130 7.73 -11.97 10.42
N PRO A 131 6.60 -12.21 11.10
CA PRO A 131 6.52 -12.04 12.54
C PRO A 131 7.50 -12.99 13.24
N SER A 132 8.17 -12.50 14.28
CA SER A 132 9.19 -13.25 15.03
C SER A 132 9.07 -13.17 16.56
N GLY A 133 8.10 -12.41 17.06
CA GLY A 133 7.87 -12.11 18.47
C GLY A 133 8.46 -10.78 18.95
N GLU A 134 9.20 -10.06 18.10
CA GLU A 134 9.90 -8.84 18.48
C GLU A 134 9.13 -7.58 18.05
N ILE A 135 8.99 -6.62 18.96
CA ILE A 135 8.37 -5.32 18.64
C ILE A 135 9.29 -4.53 17.72
N ARG A 136 8.73 -4.00 16.63
CA ARG A 136 9.43 -3.29 15.56
C ARG A 136 8.71 -1.99 15.23
N HIS A 137 9.50 -0.95 14.96
CA HIS A 137 8.99 0.30 14.42
C HIS A 137 8.98 0.23 12.89
N HIS A 138 7.90 0.72 12.28
CA HIS A 138 7.74 0.69 10.83
C HIS A 138 7.54 2.07 10.28
N LEU A 139 8.67 2.66 9.96
CA LEU A 139 8.76 4.05 9.56
C LEU A 139 8.29 4.28 8.11
N LYS A 140 8.26 3.22 7.28
CA LYS A 140 7.83 3.27 5.86
C LYS A 140 6.37 2.93 5.60
N LYS A 141 5.49 3.11 6.59
CA LYS A 141 4.07 2.74 6.50
C LYS A 141 3.34 3.39 5.31
N GLY A 142 3.59 4.68 5.04
CA GLY A 142 3.01 5.38 3.89
C GLY A 142 3.57 4.88 2.56
N GLU A 143 4.88 4.64 2.47
CA GLU A 143 5.51 4.09 1.26
C GLU A 143 4.95 2.71 0.91
N HIS A 144 4.77 1.85 1.90
CA HIS A 144 4.24 0.51 1.67
C HIS A 144 2.76 0.51 1.32
N LEU A 145 1.97 1.37 1.96
CA LEU A 145 0.57 1.55 1.58
C LEU A 145 0.46 2.08 0.14
N LEU A 146 1.25 3.08 -0.23
CA LEU A 146 1.26 3.65 -1.58
C LEU A 146 1.64 2.61 -2.63
N LYS A 147 2.71 1.85 -2.41
CA LYS A 147 3.12 0.74 -3.30
C LYS A 147 2.06 -0.33 -3.43
N PHE A 148 1.33 -0.59 -2.35
CA PHE A 148 0.24 -1.55 -2.37
C PHE A 148 -0.96 -1.05 -3.18
N ILE A 149 -1.35 0.22 -3.02
CA ILE A 149 -2.44 0.83 -3.81
C ILE A 149 -2.05 0.89 -5.29
N ASP A 150 -0.80 1.22 -5.63
CA ASP A 150 -0.27 1.14 -6.99
C ASP A 150 -0.35 -0.30 -7.55
N TYR A 151 -0.05 -1.29 -6.71
CA TYR A 151 -0.21 -2.69 -7.09
C TYR A 151 -1.68 -3.07 -7.35
N LEU A 152 -2.63 -2.61 -6.50
CA LEU A 152 -4.05 -2.88 -6.70
C LEU A 152 -4.59 -2.25 -8.00
N SER A 153 -4.12 -1.05 -8.37
CA SER A 153 -4.52 -0.39 -9.61
C SER A 153 -3.81 -0.98 -10.86
N SER A 154 -2.77 -1.78 -10.66
CA SER A 154 -1.97 -2.34 -11.74
C SER A 154 -2.75 -3.32 -12.64
N ARG A 155 -2.33 -3.41 -13.91
CA ARG A 155 -2.84 -4.42 -14.85
C ARG A 155 -2.53 -5.84 -14.38
N ASP A 156 -1.38 -6.05 -13.76
CA ASP A 156 -0.95 -7.36 -13.25
C ASP A 156 -1.97 -7.90 -12.23
N PHE A 157 -2.41 -7.08 -11.28
CA PHE A 157 -3.41 -7.50 -10.29
C PHE A 157 -4.78 -7.76 -10.91
N ARG A 158 -5.23 -6.88 -11.81
CA ARG A 158 -6.56 -7.00 -12.46
C ARG A 158 -6.70 -8.22 -13.36
N THR A 159 -5.60 -8.60 -14.03
CA THR A 159 -5.58 -9.71 -14.98
C THR A 159 -5.26 -11.06 -14.35
N ARG A 160 -4.95 -11.11 -13.05
CA ARG A 160 -4.71 -12.37 -12.34
C ARG A 160 -5.91 -13.31 -12.49
N SER A 161 -5.61 -14.58 -12.69
CA SER A 161 -6.62 -15.64 -12.75
C SER A 161 -7.03 -16.10 -11.35
N THR A 162 -6.10 -16.06 -10.39
CA THR A 162 -6.29 -16.56 -9.03
C THR A 162 -5.55 -15.71 -8.00
N LEU A 163 -6.10 -15.65 -6.78
CA LEU A 163 -5.42 -15.15 -5.58
C LEU A 163 -5.46 -16.26 -4.52
N SER A 164 -4.28 -16.71 -4.10
CA SER A 164 -4.13 -17.67 -3.01
C SER A 164 -3.66 -16.95 -1.76
N PHE A 165 -4.36 -17.17 -0.66
CA PHE A 165 -4.01 -16.63 0.64
C PHE A 165 -3.43 -17.69 1.57
N GLY A 166 -3.20 -18.92 1.11
CA GLY A 166 -2.90 -20.07 1.97
C GLY A 166 -1.73 -19.88 2.94
N ASP A 167 -0.80 -18.98 2.64
CA ASP A 167 0.32 -18.62 3.51
C ASP A 167 -0.07 -17.72 4.71
N ILE A 168 -1.25 -17.07 4.67
CA ILE A 168 -1.71 -16.07 5.65
C ILE A 168 -3.13 -16.34 6.16
N ILE A 169 -4.06 -16.63 5.24
CA ILE A 169 -5.44 -17.04 5.52
C ILE A 169 -5.59 -18.49 5.01
N PRO A 170 -5.59 -19.48 5.91
CA PRO A 170 -5.65 -20.89 5.51
C PRO A 170 -6.87 -21.20 4.63
N CYS A 171 -6.68 -22.09 3.65
CA CYS A 171 -7.74 -22.63 2.81
C CYS A 171 -8.52 -21.60 1.95
N VAL A 172 -8.01 -20.38 1.78
CA VAL A 172 -8.66 -19.36 0.93
C VAL A 172 -7.97 -19.25 -0.43
N LEU A 173 -8.74 -19.54 -1.48
CA LEU A 173 -8.37 -19.36 -2.88
C LEU A 173 -9.52 -18.66 -3.60
N MET A 174 -9.21 -17.56 -4.27
CA MET A 174 -10.16 -16.77 -5.04
C MET A 174 -9.89 -16.87 -6.54
N ARG A 175 -10.94 -16.73 -7.33
CA ARG A 175 -11.01 -16.79 -8.80
C ARG A 175 -11.83 -15.63 -9.38
N GLY A 176 -11.37 -14.41 -9.15
CA GLY A 176 -11.88 -13.18 -9.77
C GLY A 176 -12.78 -12.33 -8.87
N GLU A 177 -13.03 -12.74 -7.63
CA GLU A 177 -13.87 -12.02 -6.66
C GLU A 177 -13.37 -10.59 -6.40
N TRP A 178 -12.07 -10.34 -6.50
CA TRP A 178 -11.46 -9.01 -6.29
C TRP A 178 -11.58 -8.07 -7.50
N LYS A 179 -12.07 -8.53 -8.67
CA LYS A 179 -11.99 -7.74 -9.91
C LYS A 179 -12.81 -6.45 -9.85
N ASN A 180 -14.02 -6.52 -9.30
CA ASN A 180 -14.88 -5.34 -9.12
C ASN A 180 -14.20 -4.31 -8.22
N PHE A 181 -13.58 -4.77 -7.14
CA PHE A 181 -12.79 -3.92 -6.25
C PHE A 181 -11.59 -3.31 -6.99
N ALA A 182 -10.85 -4.11 -7.78
CA ALA A 182 -9.69 -3.65 -8.53
C ALA A 182 -10.04 -2.57 -9.58
N GLU A 183 -11.21 -2.62 -10.20
CA GLU A 183 -11.68 -1.57 -11.11
C GLU A 183 -11.89 -0.24 -10.39
N LEU A 184 -12.45 -0.26 -9.18
CA LEU A 184 -12.66 0.93 -8.35
C LEU A 184 -11.35 1.51 -7.80
N THR A 185 -10.30 0.69 -7.66
CA THR A 185 -9.00 1.15 -7.15
C THR A 185 -8.27 2.08 -8.12
N ILE A 186 -8.52 2.01 -9.44
CA ILE A 186 -7.87 2.86 -10.44
C ILE A 186 -8.23 4.34 -10.26
N PRO A 187 -9.51 4.76 -10.32
CA PRO A 187 -9.86 6.15 -10.12
C PRO A 187 -9.50 6.65 -8.72
N ALA A 188 -9.59 5.78 -7.69
CA ALA A 188 -9.19 6.13 -6.34
C ALA A 188 -7.68 6.38 -6.21
N TYR A 189 -6.85 5.56 -6.85
CA TYR A 189 -5.40 5.77 -6.91
C TYR A 189 -5.04 7.05 -7.67
N LEU A 190 -5.68 7.30 -8.82
CA LEU A 190 -5.46 8.54 -9.56
C LEU A 190 -5.85 9.77 -8.74
N SER A 191 -6.95 9.70 -7.97
CA SER A 191 -7.30 10.79 -7.06
C SER A 191 -6.24 10.97 -5.97
N LEU A 192 -5.80 9.88 -5.32
CA LEU A 192 -4.75 9.93 -4.30
C LEU A 192 -3.47 10.61 -4.81
N VAL A 193 -2.97 10.22 -5.99
CA VAL A 193 -1.70 10.75 -6.52
C VAL A 193 -1.82 12.19 -7.01
N THR A 194 -3.04 12.63 -7.39
CA THR A 194 -3.25 14.02 -7.87
C THR A 194 -3.65 15.00 -6.77
N THR A 195 -4.39 14.54 -5.76
CA THR A 195 -4.93 15.38 -4.68
C THR A 195 -4.16 15.23 -3.38
N TYR A 196 -3.31 14.20 -3.26
CA TYR A 196 -2.65 13.81 -2.01
C TYR A 196 -3.64 13.43 -0.89
N GLN A 197 -4.89 13.09 -1.25
CA GLN A 197 -5.93 12.72 -0.30
C GLN A 197 -6.31 11.25 -0.46
N LEU A 198 -6.26 10.49 0.64
CA LEU A 198 -6.63 9.08 0.64
C LEU A 198 -8.14 8.88 0.80
N MET A 199 -8.79 9.69 1.63
CA MET A 199 -10.23 9.68 1.85
C MET A 199 -10.81 11.05 1.52
N GLU A 200 -11.65 11.12 0.50
CA GLU A 200 -12.39 12.34 0.17
C GLU A 200 -13.65 12.42 1.04
N LYS A 201 -14.12 13.63 1.35
CA LYS A 201 -15.43 13.80 1.98
C LYS A 201 -16.52 13.33 1.01
N GLU A 202 -17.52 12.61 1.51
CA GLU A 202 -18.57 11.93 0.71
C GLU A 202 -19.20 12.84 -0.38
N ALA A 203 -19.38 14.13 -0.10
CA ALA A 203 -19.93 15.10 -1.05
C ALA A 203 -19.09 15.32 -2.33
N GLU A 204 -17.77 15.12 -2.29
CA GLU A 204 -16.87 15.34 -3.44
C GLU A 204 -16.70 14.08 -4.30
N THR A 205 -16.84 12.89 -3.68
CA THR A 205 -16.67 11.60 -4.37
C THR A 205 -17.70 11.34 -5.47
N GLU A 206 -18.94 11.79 -5.27
CA GLU A 206 -20.04 11.56 -6.22
C GLU A 206 -19.89 12.44 -7.48
N THR A 207 -19.38 13.66 -7.30
CA THR A 207 -19.10 14.59 -8.41
C THR A 207 -17.88 14.16 -9.22
N ARG A 208 -16.82 13.64 -8.57
CA ARG A 208 -15.57 13.23 -9.22
C ARG A 208 -15.65 11.86 -9.91
N ARG A 209 -16.38 10.89 -9.36
CA ARG A 209 -16.62 9.59 -10.03
C ARG A 209 -17.30 9.79 -11.39
N SER A 210 -18.26 10.70 -11.44
CA SER A 210 -18.93 11.11 -12.68
C SER A 210 -17.97 11.76 -13.69
N ALA A 211 -17.04 12.60 -13.22
CA ALA A 211 -16.06 13.27 -14.07
C ALA A 211 -14.91 12.35 -14.56
N ALA A 212 -14.48 11.37 -13.75
CA ALA A 212 -13.43 10.41 -14.12
C ALA A 212 -13.90 9.43 -15.19
N LEU A 213 -15.14 8.95 -15.10
CA LEU A 213 -15.79 8.14 -16.14
C LEU A 213 -15.88 8.87 -17.48
N LEU A 214 -16.08 10.19 -17.47
CA LEU A 214 -16.11 11.01 -18.70
C LEU A 214 -14.72 11.17 -19.35
N LYS A 215 -13.64 11.20 -18.56
CA LYS A 215 -12.27 11.41 -19.06
C LYS A 215 -11.61 10.17 -19.69
N GLU A 216 -12.06 8.96 -19.38
CA GLU A 216 -11.54 7.73 -20.01
C GLU A 216 -12.04 7.52 -21.44
N PHE A 217 -13.13 8.17 -21.85
CA PHE A 217 -13.74 8.01 -23.18
C PHE A 217 -13.52 9.19 -24.13
N GLU A 218 -12.83 10.25 -23.71
CA GLU A 218 -12.47 11.34 -24.63
C GLU A 218 -11.18 11.03 -25.41
N PRO A 219 -11.23 10.94 -26.75
CA PRO A 219 -10.02 10.81 -27.55
C PRO A 219 -9.17 12.07 -27.37
N ARG A 220 -8.00 11.94 -26.75
CA ARG A 220 -7.05 13.05 -26.59
C ARG A 220 -6.44 13.39 -27.95
N LYS A 221 -6.81 14.56 -28.50
CA LYS A 221 -6.10 15.17 -29.64
C LYS A 221 -4.69 15.55 -29.18
N MET A 222 -3.68 14.83 -29.66
CA MET A 222 -2.29 15.17 -29.45
C MET A 222 -1.84 16.00 -30.66
N GLU A 223 -1.68 17.31 -30.48
CA GLU A 223 -1.11 18.16 -31.53
C GLU A 223 0.41 18.01 -31.50
N LEU A 224 0.96 17.41 -32.55
CA LEU A 224 2.40 17.28 -32.73
C LEU A 224 2.98 18.63 -33.16
N PRO A 225 4.18 19.01 -32.69
CA PRO A 225 4.84 20.21 -33.15
C PRO A 225 5.18 20.07 -34.64
N CYS A 226 4.48 20.83 -35.48
CA CYS A 226 4.88 21.05 -36.86
C CYS A 226 6.12 21.96 -36.83
N GLN A 227 7.26 21.43 -37.28
CA GLN A 227 8.40 22.29 -37.61
C GLN A 227 7.94 23.21 -38.76
N LEU A 228 7.77 24.49 -38.45
CA LEU A 228 7.66 25.54 -39.46
C LEU A 228 9.00 25.58 -40.21
N MET A 229 9.02 25.08 -41.45
CA MET A 229 10.04 25.41 -42.44
C MET A 229 9.74 26.78 -43.04
#